data_AF-A0A151UHB1-F1
#
_entry.id   AF-A0A151UHB1-F1
#
_cell.length_a   1.000
_cell.length_b   1.000
_cell.length_c   1.000
_cell.angle_alpha   90.00
_cell.angle_beta   90.00
_cell.angle_gamma   90.00
#
_symmetry.space_group_name_H-M   'P 1'
#
loop_
_entity.id
_entity.type
_entity.pdbx_description
1 polymer ?
#
loop_
_entity_poly.entity_id
_entity_poly.type
_entity_poly.pdbx_seq_one_letter_code
_entity_poly.pdbx_strand_id
1 'polypeptide(L)'
;MSSGCERTRDTNESGAVEKIGSWKQGKKRQRQCFDAEAALAYLGHLQYTDQAVFWRHSVNEEGKLEHLFWCDGASQKDYAVFGDVLAFDTTYRKNKYMSPLVLFSGVNHHNQTTVFASAFVADETEETYVWLLEQFLVAMGGKTPVSVITEDNVPMRSAIRRIFPNAYHRLCAFHLLRNAKAIVKNERFTAEFKKFMFDDYEVGEFELRWDEMVQEFGVQDNSWVREMWEKRKMWATAHIRGFFFAENRTTSRCKGLRSVLVKFVDSHNDLTEFLQYYMKFLDYMRHKELEADFKSWNGEPVCITPLKKLEKSASKVFTREIYLLFRPVLMEGCSVSVVDCQETTMFSIYVVQKYLVIGKEWRVSFFPSTSELKCSCLKMESLGIPCDHIVGVMKYLHMTEMPKSLVLDRWAKNTKGSLVTLCGVCKAAGHCLRSCPAQMNKDNMALDNDDDDEDDDDYRFL
;
A
#
# COMPACT_ATOMS: atom_id res chain seq x y z
N MET A 1 5.74 -89.00 -22.81
CA MET A 1 4.70 -88.15 -22.18
C MET A 1 5.20 -87.80 -20.79
N SER A 2 5.54 -86.59 -20.39
CA SER A 2 5.45 -85.27 -21.02
C SER A 2 6.48 -84.38 -20.32
N SER A 3 7.19 -83.57 -21.11
CA SER A 3 8.16 -82.56 -20.67
C SER A 3 7.46 -81.30 -20.16
N GLY A 4 8.03 -80.69 -19.14
CA GLY A 4 7.58 -79.42 -18.56
C GLY A 4 7.74 -78.23 -19.51
N CYS A 5 6.88 -77.22 -19.31
CA CYS A 5 6.93 -75.93 -19.99
C CYS A 5 6.67 -74.85 -18.93
N GLU A 6 7.74 -74.23 -18.44
CA GLU A 6 7.70 -72.96 -17.72
C GLU A 6 7.36 -71.85 -18.72
N ARG A 7 6.31 -71.09 -18.42
CA ARG A 7 5.94 -69.87 -19.16
C ARG A 7 6.28 -68.68 -18.27
N THR A 8 7.35 -67.96 -18.62
CA THR A 8 7.67 -66.64 -18.10
C THR A 8 6.52 -65.68 -18.40
N ARG A 9 5.99 -65.05 -17.35
CA ARG A 9 5.13 -63.86 -17.44
C ARG A 9 6.06 -62.65 -17.34
N ASP A 10 6.54 -62.18 -18.48
CA ASP A 10 7.23 -60.90 -18.53
C ASP A 10 6.22 -59.74 -18.58
N THR A 11 6.39 -58.90 -17.56
CA THR A 11 5.99 -57.52 -17.35
C THR A 11 5.59 -56.72 -18.60
N ASN A 12 4.36 -56.17 -18.61
CA ASN A 12 4.02 -55.07 -19.50
C ASN A 12 3.05 -54.03 -18.88
N GLU A 13 2.93 -54.01 -17.54
CA GLU A 13 2.09 -53.02 -16.82
C GLU A 13 2.85 -51.76 -16.40
N SER A 14 4.19 -51.82 -16.24
CA SER A 14 5.02 -50.67 -15.87
C SER A 14 5.11 -49.60 -16.98
N GLY A 15 5.19 -50.02 -18.25
CA GLY A 15 5.27 -49.09 -19.39
C GLY A 15 3.95 -48.39 -19.74
N ALA A 16 2.80 -48.92 -19.31
CA ALA A 16 1.49 -48.30 -19.55
C ALA A 16 1.19 -47.19 -18.54
N VAL A 17 1.58 -47.37 -17.27
CA VAL A 17 1.40 -46.37 -16.21
C VAL A 17 2.33 -45.17 -16.43
N GLU A 18 3.59 -45.40 -16.83
CA GLU A 18 4.53 -44.33 -17.21
C GLU A 18 4.07 -43.57 -18.47
N LYS A 19 3.55 -44.27 -19.49
CA LYS A 19 2.97 -43.62 -20.68
C LYS A 19 1.72 -42.82 -20.35
N ILE A 20 0.80 -43.33 -19.52
CA ILE A 20 -0.40 -42.56 -19.11
C ILE A 20 -0.01 -41.35 -18.25
N GLY A 21 1.00 -41.48 -17.39
CA GLY A 21 1.59 -40.37 -16.62
C GLY A 21 2.19 -39.29 -17.54
N SER A 22 3.00 -39.69 -18.51
CA SER A 22 3.61 -38.81 -19.51
C SER A 22 2.56 -38.15 -20.43
N TRP A 23 1.53 -38.88 -20.87
CA TRP A 23 0.42 -38.34 -21.67
C TRP A 23 -0.47 -37.35 -20.89
N LYS A 24 -0.75 -37.62 -19.61
CA LYS A 24 -1.48 -36.69 -18.73
C LYS A 24 -0.65 -35.44 -18.44
N GLN A 25 0.66 -35.59 -18.23
CA GLN A 25 1.59 -34.47 -18.09
C GLN A 25 1.70 -33.65 -19.38
N GLY A 26 1.75 -34.30 -20.56
CA GLY A 26 1.74 -33.66 -21.87
C GLY A 26 0.47 -32.85 -22.14
N LYS A 27 -0.72 -33.40 -21.84
CA LYS A 27 -2.00 -32.66 -21.93
C LYS A 27 -2.09 -31.50 -20.94
N LYS A 28 -1.54 -31.65 -19.72
CA LYS A 28 -1.48 -30.55 -18.74
C LYS A 28 -0.56 -29.44 -19.26
N ARG A 29 0.65 -29.78 -19.73
CA ARG A 29 1.62 -28.82 -20.30
C ARG A 29 1.05 -28.06 -21.51
N GLN A 30 0.42 -28.78 -22.44
CA GLN A 30 -0.20 -28.18 -23.63
C GLN A 30 -1.33 -27.19 -23.25
N ARG A 31 -2.17 -27.53 -22.27
CA ARG A 31 -3.22 -26.62 -21.78
C ARG A 31 -2.68 -25.35 -21.09
N GLN A 32 -1.57 -25.45 -20.37
CA GLN A 32 -0.95 -24.26 -19.74
C GLN A 32 -0.38 -23.30 -20.80
N CYS A 33 0.20 -23.84 -21.88
CA CYS A 33 0.73 -23.04 -22.99
C CYS A 33 -0.38 -22.28 -23.74
N PHE A 34 -1.50 -22.96 -24.06
CA PHE A 34 -2.66 -22.30 -24.69
C PHE A 34 -3.29 -21.20 -23.83
N ASP A 35 -3.35 -21.38 -22.51
CA ASP A 35 -3.89 -20.36 -21.61
C ASP A 35 -2.96 -19.14 -21.49
N ALA A 36 -1.63 -19.37 -21.46
CA ALA A 36 -0.66 -18.27 -21.51
C ALA A 36 -0.80 -17.47 -22.81
N GLU A 37 -0.86 -18.14 -23.96
CA GLU A 37 -1.05 -17.46 -25.26
C GLU A 37 -2.36 -16.67 -25.31
N ALA A 38 -3.47 -17.23 -24.80
CA ALA A 38 -4.76 -16.56 -24.74
C ALA A 38 -4.72 -15.31 -23.84
N ALA A 39 -4.05 -15.39 -22.69
CA ALA A 39 -3.86 -14.26 -21.79
C ALA A 39 -3.02 -13.14 -22.42
N LEU A 40 -1.94 -13.49 -23.13
CA LEU A 40 -1.13 -12.52 -23.87
C LEU A 40 -1.92 -11.88 -25.02
N ALA A 41 -2.72 -12.66 -25.73
CA ALA A 41 -3.61 -12.13 -26.77
C ALA A 41 -4.68 -11.19 -26.20
N TYR A 42 -5.22 -11.51 -25.01
CA TYR A 42 -6.16 -10.64 -24.31
C TYR A 42 -5.52 -9.30 -23.93
N LEU A 43 -4.30 -9.29 -23.37
CA LEU A 43 -3.55 -8.07 -23.08
C LEU A 43 -3.24 -7.27 -24.35
N GLY A 44 -2.89 -7.94 -25.45
CA GLY A 44 -2.73 -7.31 -26.76
C GLY A 44 -4.04 -6.69 -27.29
N HIS A 45 -5.18 -7.31 -27.03
CA HIS A 45 -6.48 -6.74 -27.39
C HIS A 45 -6.82 -5.51 -26.53
N LEU A 46 -6.49 -5.51 -25.24
CA LEU A 46 -6.68 -4.36 -24.36
C LEU A 46 -5.92 -3.12 -24.87
N GLN A 47 -4.75 -3.29 -25.49
CA GLN A 47 -4.00 -2.19 -26.10
C GLN A 47 -4.74 -1.47 -27.24
N TYR A 48 -5.74 -2.10 -27.86
CA TYR A 48 -6.56 -1.43 -28.87
C TYR A 48 -7.51 -0.39 -28.24
N THR A 49 -8.02 -0.69 -27.04
CA THR A 49 -8.94 0.19 -26.30
C THR A 49 -8.17 1.21 -25.46
N ASP A 50 -7.06 0.79 -24.84
CA ASP A 50 -6.16 1.65 -24.08
C ASP A 50 -4.73 1.48 -24.59
N GLN A 51 -4.30 2.40 -25.45
CA GLN A 51 -2.96 2.39 -26.07
C GLN A 51 -1.82 2.49 -25.05
N ALA A 52 -2.11 2.93 -23.81
CA ALA A 52 -1.11 3.01 -22.77
C ALA A 52 -0.94 1.69 -22.01
N VAL A 53 -1.79 0.66 -22.22
CA VAL A 53 -1.58 -0.66 -21.61
C VAL A 53 -0.18 -1.17 -21.92
N PHE A 54 0.56 -1.49 -20.86
CA PHE A 54 1.92 -2.00 -20.93
C PHE A 54 1.96 -3.40 -20.34
N TRP A 55 2.58 -4.33 -21.05
CA TRP A 55 2.82 -5.68 -20.55
C TRP A 55 4.12 -6.26 -21.10
N ARG A 56 4.77 -7.11 -20.32
CA ARG A 56 6.01 -7.82 -20.67
C ARG A 56 5.97 -9.21 -20.08
N HIS A 57 6.61 -10.15 -20.75
CA HIS A 57 6.68 -11.52 -20.26
C HIS A 57 8.06 -12.13 -20.54
N SER A 58 8.42 -13.13 -19.75
CA SER A 58 9.54 -14.04 -20.00
C SER A 58 9.03 -15.46 -20.19
N VAL A 59 9.80 -16.26 -20.91
CA VAL A 59 9.60 -17.70 -21.05
C VAL A 59 10.86 -18.43 -20.64
N ASN A 60 10.71 -19.59 -20.03
CA ASN A 60 11.85 -20.44 -19.70
C ASN A 60 12.39 -21.17 -20.94
N GLU A 61 13.43 -21.98 -20.76
CA GLU A 61 14.07 -22.78 -21.84
C GLU A 61 13.10 -23.75 -22.55
N GLU A 62 12.02 -24.17 -21.86
CA GLU A 62 10.97 -25.04 -22.42
C GLU A 62 9.85 -24.24 -23.14
N GLY A 63 9.97 -22.91 -23.25
CA GLY A 63 8.97 -22.04 -23.85
C GLY A 63 7.74 -21.78 -22.98
N LYS A 64 7.79 -22.13 -21.68
CA LYS A 64 6.70 -21.89 -20.74
C LYS A 64 6.79 -20.49 -20.14
N LEU A 65 5.65 -19.81 -20.05
CA LEU A 65 5.52 -18.52 -19.37
C LEU A 65 6.07 -18.61 -17.94
N GLU A 66 7.02 -17.73 -17.65
CA GLU A 66 7.75 -17.68 -16.38
C GLU A 66 7.37 -16.42 -15.60
N HIS A 67 7.43 -15.26 -16.25
CA HIS A 67 6.96 -14.00 -15.68
C HIS A 67 5.98 -13.32 -16.62
N LEU A 68 4.98 -12.65 -16.06
CA LEU A 68 4.05 -11.79 -16.78
C LEU A 68 3.82 -10.53 -15.95
N PHE A 69 4.25 -9.39 -16.46
CA PHE A 69 4.01 -8.07 -15.89
C PHE A 69 2.96 -7.34 -16.73
N TRP A 70 2.04 -6.61 -16.09
CA TRP A 70 1.09 -5.73 -16.78
C TRP A 70 0.66 -4.52 -15.94
N CYS A 71 0.28 -3.44 -16.62
CA CYS A 71 -0.47 -2.32 -16.08
C CYS A 71 -1.25 -1.62 -17.19
N ASP A 72 -2.36 -0.96 -16.84
CA ASP A 72 -3.11 -0.13 -17.78
C ASP A 72 -2.71 1.35 -17.71
N GLY A 73 -3.22 2.17 -18.62
CA GLY A 73 -2.90 3.58 -18.71
C GLY A 73 -3.40 4.41 -17.54
N ALA A 74 -4.50 4.00 -16.91
CA ALA A 74 -5.04 4.69 -15.73
C ALA A 74 -4.13 4.48 -14.52
N SER A 75 -3.64 3.27 -14.29
CA SER A 75 -2.68 2.96 -13.23
C SER A 75 -1.34 3.67 -13.42
N GLN A 76 -0.87 3.84 -14.67
CA GLN A 76 0.31 4.67 -14.96
C GLN A 76 0.09 6.15 -14.63
N LYS A 77 -1.08 6.71 -14.96
CA LYS A 77 -1.44 8.09 -14.59
C LYS A 77 -1.55 8.26 -13.08
N ASP A 78 -2.10 7.27 -12.38
CA ASP A 78 -2.16 7.27 -10.92
C ASP A 78 -0.75 7.27 -10.31
N TYR A 79 0.18 6.47 -10.82
CA TYR A 79 1.56 6.46 -10.35
C TYR A 79 2.29 7.79 -10.67
N ALA A 80 2.00 8.43 -11.80
CA ALA A 80 2.56 9.74 -12.13
C ALA A 80 2.25 10.78 -11.02
N VAL A 81 1.12 10.65 -10.34
CA VAL A 81 0.72 11.50 -9.22
C VAL A 81 1.15 10.94 -7.86
N PHE A 82 0.81 9.69 -7.57
CA PHE A 82 0.89 9.07 -6.24
C PHE A 82 2.04 8.08 -6.07
N GLY A 83 2.92 7.96 -7.07
CA GLY A 83 4.09 7.09 -7.09
C GLY A 83 5.24 7.56 -6.22
N ASP A 84 5.00 8.46 -5.27
CA ASP A 84 5.96 8.84 -4.22
C ASP A 84 6.20 7.71 -3.22
N VAL A 85 5.17 6.90 -2.92
CA VAL A 85 5.27 5.73 -2.05
C VAL A 85 4.79 4.50 -2.81
N LEU A 86 5.66 3.48 -2.89
CA LEU A 86 5.38 2.21 -3.55
C LEU A 86 5.33 1.09 -2.52
N ALA A 87 4.19 0.43 -2.38
CA ALA A 87 4.05 -0.81 -1.63
C ALA A 87 3.89 -1.98 -2.58
N PHE A 88 4.69 -3.03 -2.42
CA PHE A 88 4.48 -4.28 -3.15
C PHE A 88 4.85 -5.49 -2.30
N ASP A 89 3.98 -6.48 -2.33
CA ASP A 89 4.07 -7.72 -1.56
C ASP A 89 3.60 -8.89 -2.44
N THR A 90 4.05 -10.09 -2.09
CA THR A 90 3.60 -11.31 -2.75
C THR A 90 2.31 -11.80 -2.09
N THR A 91 1.18 -11.70 -2.78
CA THR A 91 -0.15 -11.78 -2.12
C THR A 91 -0.92 -13.08 -2.38
N TYR A 92 -0.61 -13.82 -3.45
CA TYR A 92 -1.40 -14.98 -3.85
C TYR A 92 -0.53 -16.09 -4.45
N ARG A 93 -0.46 -17.24 -3.78
CA ARG A 93 0.17 -18.47 -4.31
C ARG A 93 -0.85 -19.56 -4.69
N LYS A 94 -2.14 -19.33 -4.45
CA LYS A 94 -3.22 -20.30 -4.66
C LYS A 94 -3.90 -20.13 -6.02
N ASN A 95 -3.17 -19.88 -7.11
CA ASN A 95 -3.75 -19.98 -8.47
C ASN A 95 -3.46 -21.35 -9.08
N LYS A 96 -4.16 -21.69 -10.17
CA LYS A 96 -3.99 -22.93 -10.95
C LYS A 96 -2.54 -23.24 -11.35
N TYR A 97 -1.69 -22.21 -11.41
CA TYR A 97 -0.29 -22.29 -11.81
C TYR A 97 0.69 -22.33 -10.62
N MET A 98 0.20 -22.13 -9.38
CA MET A 98 0.97 -21.90 -8.16
C MET A 98 1.98 -20.74 -8.27
N SER A 99 1.75 -19.83 -9.21
CA SER A 99 2.63 -18.67 -9.46
C SER A 99 2.34 -17.56 -8.47
N PRO A 100 3.34 -17.02 -7.76
CA PRO A 100 3.10 -15.87 -6.90
C PRO A 100 2.59 -14.65 -7.68
N LEU A 101 1.53 -14.01 -7.19
CA LEU A 101 1.04 -12.72 -7.66
C LEU A 101 1.67 -11.59 -6.85
N VAL A 102 2.34 -10.67 -7.54
CA VAL A 102 2.89 -9.43 -6.98
C VAL A 102 1.97 -8.27 -7.39
N LEU A 103 1.54 -7.48 -6.41
CA LEU A 103 0.74 -6.27 -6.64
C LEU A 103 1.57 -5.04 -6.27
N PHE A 104 1.74 -4.12 -7.22
CA PHE A 104 2.34 -2.81 -6.97
C PHE A 104 1.23 -1.83 -6.65
N SER A 105 1.30 -1.19 -5.49
CA SER A 105 0.23 -0.36 -4.97
C SER A 105 0.76 0.89 -4.25
N GLY A 106 -0.12 1.85 -4.04
CA GLY A 106 0.14 3.05 -3.28
C GLY A 106 -1.16 3.62 -2.73
N VAL A 107 -1.15 4.92 -2.46
CA VAL A 107 -2.28 5.61 -1.81
C VAL A 107 -2.64 6.87 -2.60
N ASN A 108 -3.90 6.96 -3.05
CA ASN A 108 -4.41 8.13 -3.77
C ASN A 108 -4.77 9.29 -2.81
N HIS A 109 -5.28 10.40 -3.35
CA HIS A 109 -5.62 11.62 -2.61
C HIS A 109 -6.76 11.50 -1.59
N HIS A 110 -7.49 10.39 -1.59
CA HIS A 110 -8.51 10.07 -0.58
C HIS A 110 -7.99 9.13 0.51
N ASN A 111 -6.68 8.91 0.58
CA ASN A 111 -6.11 7.86 1.41
C ASN A 111 -6.73 6.48 1.10
N GLN A 112 -6.99 6.16 -0.17
CA GLN A 112 -7.47 4.83 -0.60
C GLN A 112 -6.33 4.09 -1.30
N THR A 113 -6.31 2.76 -1.18
CA THR A 113 -5.34 1.94 -1.90
C THR A 113 -5.59 2.07 -3.41
N THR A 114 -4.54 2.35 -4.17
CA THR A 114 -4.57 2.30 -5.65
C THR A 114 -3.53 1.30 -6.13
N VAL A 115 -3.82 0.61 -7.23
CA VAL A 115 -2.93 -0.40 -7.83
C VAL A 115 -2.29 0.18 -9.08
N PHE A 116 -0.96 0.17 -9.12
CA PHE A 116 -0.15 0.74 -10.19
C PHE A 116 0.24 -0.29 -11.25
N ALA A 117 0.48 -1.53 -10.83
CA ALA A 117 0.83 -2.62 -11.73
C ALA A 117 0.66 -3.96 -11.03
N SER A 118 0.74 -5.05 -11.78
CA SER A 118 0.74 -6.39 -11.23
C SER A 118 1.59 -7.33 -12.06
N ALA A 119 2.02 -8.42 -11.42
CA ALA A 119 2.77 -9.44 -12.11
C ALA A 119 2.55 -10.83 -11.54
N PHE A 120 2.58 -11.82 -12.43
CA PHE A 120 2.84 -13.20 -12.08
C PHE A 120 4.32 -13.48 -12.22
N VAL A 121 4.89 -14.18 -11.24
CA VAL A 121 6.27 -14.65 -11.26
C VAL A 121 6.32 -16.16 -11.08
N ALA A 122 7.44 -16.77 -11.47
CA ALA A 122 7.66 -18.20 -11.32
C ALA A 122 8.27 -18.54 -9.96
N ASP A 123 9.12 -17.64 -9.43
CA ASP A 123 9.81 -17.79 -8.17
C ASP A 123 9.99 -16.43 -7.46
N GLU A 124 10.62 -16.46 -6.30
CA GLU A 124 10.88 -15.28 -5.46
C GLU A 124 12.39 -15.06 -5.31
N THR A 125 13.13 -15.11 -6.43
CA THR A 125 14.58 -14.82 -6.48
C THR A 125 14.87 -13.33 -6.64
N GLU A 126 16.12 -12.91 -6.40
CA GLU A 126 16.52 -11.51 -6.56
C GLU A 126 16.36 -11.08 -8.02
N GLU A 127 16.79 -11.93 -8.95
CA GLU A 127 16.77 -11.72 -10.39
C GLU A 127 15.35 -11.54 -10.90
N THR A 128 14.41 -12.36 -10.43
CA THR A 128 12.97 -12.21 -10.71
C THR A 128 12.45 -10.85 -10.25
N TYR A 129 12.75 -10.45 -9.01
CA TYR A 129 12.31 -9.15 -8.52
C TYR A 129 13.00 -7.99 -9.23
N VAL A 130 14.25 -8.14 -9.66
CA VAL A 130 14.87 -7.09 -10.45
C VAL A 130 14.21 -6.97 -11.82
N TRP A 131 13.99 -8.08 -12.52
CA TRP A 131 13.27 -8.07 -13.79
C TRP A 131 11.91 -7.35 -13.64
N LEU A 132 11.17 -7.66 -12.57
CA LEU A 132 9.91 -6.99 -12.24
C LEU A 132 10.05 -5.48 -12.04
N LEU A 133 11.02 -5.06 -11.22
CA LEU A 133 11.23 -3.65 -10.92
C LEU A 133 11.73 -2.86 -12.13
N GLU A 134 12.49 -3.48 -13.02
CA GLU A 134 12.88 -2.90 -14.31
C GLU A 134 11.65 -2.69 -15.22
N GLN A 135 10.77 -3.70 -15.35
CA GLN A 135 9.53 -3.55 -16.12
C GLN A 135 8.63 -2.48 -15.52
N PHE A 136 8.52 -2.44 -14.19
CA PHE A 136 7.78 -1.41 -13.48
C PHE A 136 8.33 -0.01 -13.78
N LEU A 137 9.64 0.18 -13.71
CA LEU A 137 10.27 1.48 -13.97
C LEU A 137 10.04 1.94 -15.41
N VAL A 138 10.14 1.04 -16.39
CA VAL A 138 9.84 1.34 -17.80
C VAL A 138 8.37 1.74 -17.97
N ALA A 139 7.45 0.96 -17.42
CA ALA A 139 6.01 1.22 -17.50
C ALA A 139 5.62 2.56 -16.84
N MET A 140 6.33 2.96 -15.80
CA MET A 140 6.10 4.20 -15.06
C MET A 140 6.89 5.41 -15.59
N GLY A 141 7.43 5.33 -16.81
CA GLY A 141 8.13 6.44 -17.46
C GLY A 141 9.43 6.84 -16.77
N GLY A 142 10.09 5.92 -16.08
CA GLY A 142 11.34 6.17 -15.37
C GLY A 142 11.20 6.85 -14.01
N LYS A 143 9.97 7.11 -13.53
CA LYS A 143 9.75 7.72 -12.21
C LYS A 143 10.03 6.71 -11.09
N THR A 144 11.03 6.98 -10.25
CA THR A 144 11.35 6.19 -9.06
C THR A 144 10.56 6.66 -7.84
N PRO A 145 10.18 5.76 -6.90
CA PRO A 145 9.51 6.15 -5.66
C PRO A 145 10.49 6.81 -4.68
N VAL A 146 9.96 7.61 -3.75
CA VAL A 146 10.71 8.15 -2.60
C VAL A 146 10.87 7.10 -1.51
N SER A 147 9.82 6.32 -1.28
CA SER A 147 9.81 5.24 -0.29
C SER A 147 9.19 3.97 -0.84
N VAL A 148 9.74 2.84 -0.41
CA VAL A 148 9.28 1.51 -0.78
C VAL A 148 8.88 0.72 0.47
N ILE A 149 7.74 0.05 0.43
CA ILE A 149 7.21 -0.77 1.53
C ILE A 149 7.03 -2.20 1.03
N THR A 150 7.68 -3.17 1.69
CA THR A 150 7.54 -4.60 1.37
C THR A 150 7.54 -5.47 2.61
N GLU A 151 7.22 -6.75 2.45
CA GLU A 151 7.49 -7.77 3.44
C GLU A 151 9.00 -7.97 3.67
N ASP A 152 9.34 -8.66 4.76
CA ASP A 152 10.72 -8.97 5.09
C ASP A 152 11.23 -10.14 4.24
N ASN A 153 11.61 -9.82 3.00
CA ASN A 153 12.12 -10.76 2.01
C ASN A 153 13.49 -10.27 1.51
N VAL A 154 14.51 -11.15 1.63
CA VAL A 154 15.91 -10.84 1.28
C VAL A 154 16.06 -10.54 -0.22
N PRO A 155 15.56 -11.39 -1.14
CA PRO A 155 15.50 -11.09 -2.56
C PRO A 155 14.89 -9.72 -2.91
N MET A 156 13.71 -9.39 -2.38
CA MET A 156 13.06 -8.09 -2.63
C MET A 156 13.94 -6.93 -2.17
N ARG A 157 14.52 -7.03 -0.97
CA ARG A 157 15.40 -5.99 -0.42
C ARG A 157 16.64 -5.78 -1.28
N SER A 158 17.23 -6.85 -1.81
CA SER A 158 18.40 -6.76 -2.69
C SER A 158 18.03 -6.10 -4.02
N ALA A 159 16.92 -6.53 -4.63
CA ALA A 159 16.40 -5.95 -5.86
C ALA A 159 16.07 -4.45 -5.73
N ILE A 160 15.44 -4.04 -4.62
CA ILE A 160 15.14 -2.63 -4.33
C ILE A 160 16.41 -1.80 -4.24
N ARG A 161 17.45 -2.29 -3.55
CA ARG A 161 18.73 -1.57 -3.46
C ARG A 161 19.40 -1.39 -4.82
N ARG A 162 19.20 -2.35 -5.74
CA ARG A 162 19.77 -2.31 -7.09
C ARG A 162 19.01 -1.35 -8.00
N ILE A 163 17.68 -1.37 -7.99
CA ILE A 163 16.85 -0.61 -8.93
C ILE A 163 16.40 0.75 -8.38
N PHE A 164 16.16 0.86 -7.07
CA PHE A 164 15.76 2.08 -6.37
C PHE A 164 16.75 2.45 -5.24
N PRO A 165 18.04 2.69 -5.55
CA PRO A 165 19.08 2.91 -4.53
C PRO A 165 18.83 4.12 -3.62
N ASN A 166 18.05 5.10 -4.11
CA ASN A 166 17.72 6.32 -3.37
C ASN A 166 16.40 6.23 -2.58
N ALA A 167 15.62 5.17 -2.77
CA ALA A 167 14.34 5.03 -2.08
C ALA A 167 14.54 4.53 -0.65
N TYR A 168 13.80 5.09 0.29
CA TYR A 168 13.80 4.58 1.66
C TYR A 168 13.00 3.28 1.76
N HIS A 169 13.66 2.19 2.18
CA HIS A 169 13.00 0.88 2.30
C HIS A 169 12.48 0.65 3.71
N ARG A 170 11.16 0.43 3.82
CA ARG A 170 10.45 0.12 5.06
C ARG A 170 9.81 -1.28 4.99
N LEU A 171 9.83 -2.00 6.11
CA LEU A 171 9.12 -3.26 6.25
C LEU A 171 7.64 -3.02 6.57
N CYS A 172 6.78 -3.83 5.96
CA CYS A 172 5.34 -3.78 6.11
C CYS A 172 4.92 -4.20 7.52
N ALA A 173 4.29 -3.28 8.26
CA ALA A 173 3.83 -3.52 9.63
C ALA A 173 2.85 -4.71 9.73
N PHE A 174 2.01 -4.94 8.72
CA PHE A 174 1.11 -6.09 8.69
C PHE A 174 1.88 -7.42 8.72
N HIS A 175 2.87 -7.55 7.85
CA HIS A 175 3.68 -8.76 7.75
C HIS A 175 4.53 -8.98 9.00
N LEU A 176 5.07 -7.91 9.59
CA LEU A 176 5.79 -7.99 10.86
C LEU A 176 4.89 -8.45 12.03
N LEU A 177 3.67 -7.90 12.17
CA LEU A 177 2.73 -8.34 13.20
C LEU A 177 2.27 -9.79 12.98
N ARG A 178 2.06 -10.20 11.73
CA ARG A 178 1.75 -11.61 11.39
C ARG A 178 2.88 -12.54 11.84
N ASN A 179 4.12 -12.16 11.55
CA ASN A 179 5.31 -12.93 11.93
C ASN A 179 5.48 -12.95 13.47
N ALA A 180 5.25 -11.83 14.15
CA ALA A 180 5.28 -11.77 15.61
C ALA A 180 4.30 -12.76 16.24
N LYS A 181 3.02 -12.75 15.78
CA LYS A 181 2.01 -13.71 16.22
C LYS A 181 2.43 -15.17 15.97
N ALA A 182 2.97 -15.46 14.78
CA ALA A 182 3.32 -16.83 14.40
C ALA A 182 4.57 -17.38 15.12
N ILE A 183 5.57 -16.53 15.37
CA ILE A 183 6.88 -16.92 15.90
C ILE A 183 6.89 -16.89 17.42
N VAL A 184 6.42 -15.79 18.02
CA VAL A 184 6.45 -15.61 19.48
C VAL A 184 5.23 -16.24 20.13
N LYS A 185 4.10 -16.32 19.41
CA LYS A 185 2.85 -16.96 19.87
C LYS A 185 2.36 -16.42 21.22
N ASN A 186 2.59 -15.13 21.45
CA ASN A 186 2.14 -14.40 22.62
C ASN A 186 1.44 -13.11 22.17
N GLU A 187 0.16 -13.00 22.49
CA GLU A 187 -0.67 -11.85 22.08
C GLU A 187 -0.27 -10.58 22.80
N ARG A 188 0.09 -10.67 24.09
CA ARG A 188 0.56 -9.54 24.88
C ARG A 188 1.88 -9.00 24.33
N PHE A 189 2.80 -9.88 23.94
CA PHE A 189 4.03 -9.48 23.23
C PHE A 189 3.68 -8.78 21.91
N THR A 190 2.75 -9.33 21.13
CA THR A 190 2.36 -8.73 19.83
C THR A 190 1.75 -7.34 20.02
N ALA A 191 0.94 -7.15 21.07
CA ALA A 191 0.35 -5.87 21.42
C ALA A 191 1.42 -4.83 21.82
N GLU A 192 2.40 -5.21 22.65
CA GLU A 192 3.53 -4.33 22.97
C GLU A 192 4.40 -4.06 21.74
N PHE A 193 4.72 -5.08 20.94
CA PHE A 193 5.49 -4.96 19.71
C PHE A 193 4.83 -4.00 18.70
N LYS A 194 3.49 -3.99 18.63
CA LYS A 194 2.71 -3.06 17.81
C LYS A 194 2.99 -1.60 18.20
N LYS A 195 3.12 -1.28 19.49
CA LYS A 195 3.40 0.10 19.95
C LYS A 195 4.67 0.66 19.33
N PHE A 196 5.74 -0.13 19.22
CA PHE A 196 6.99 0.30 18.57
C PHE A 196 6.84 0.66 17.07
N MET A 197 5.79 0.14 16.40
CA MET A 197 5.48 0.47 15.01
C MET A 197 4.64 1.73 14.84
N PHE A 198 3.93 2.20 15.87
CA PHE A 198 2.90 3.22 15.74
C PHE A 198 3.06 4.40 16.70
N ASP A 199 3.55 4.15 17.91
CA ASP A 199 3.74 5.16 18.94
C ASP A 199 4.94 6.06 18.61
N ASP A 200 4.85 7.30 19.08
CA ASP A 200 5.87 8.32 18.88
C ASP A 200 6.84 8.32 20.07
N TYR A 201 7.82 7.41 20.01
CA TYR A 201 8.92 7.33 20.95
C TYR A 201 10.15 8.09 20.43
N GLU A 202 10.82 8.81 21.33
CA GLU A 202 12.20 9.21 21.10
C GLU A 202 13.11 7.97 21.06
N VAL A 203 14.24 8.05 20.36
CA VAL A 203 15.12 6.88 20.19
C VAL A 203 15.56 6.30 21.54
N GLY A 204 15.92 7.12 22.52
CA GLY A 204 16.29 6.62 23.85
C GLY A 204 15.14 5.94 24.60
N GLU A 205 13.91 6.45 24.48
CA GLU A 205 12.72 5.83 25.07
C GLU A 205 12.38 4.50 24.37
N PHE A 206 12.53 4.45 23.04
CA PHE A 206 12.38 3.23 22.26
C PHE A 206 13.35 2.15 22.72
N GLU A 207 14.64 2.47 22.86
CA GLU A 207 15.67 1.50 23.23
C GLU A 207 15.44 0.93 24.64
N LEU A 208 15.06 1.79 25.60
CA LEU A 208 14.70 1.36 26.95
C LEU A 208 13.48 0.43 26.96
N ARG A 209 12.37 0.86 26.35
CA ARG A 209 11.12 0.08 26.32
C ARG A 209 11.30 -1.25 25.57
N TRP A 210 12.13 -1.26 24.53
CA TRP A 210 12.43 -2.48 23.79
C TRP A 210 13.11 -3.52 24.70
N ASP A 211 14.13 -3.09 25.45
CA ASP A 211 14.83 -3.94 26.41
C ASP A 211 13.89 -4.46 27.50
N GLU A 212 13.06 -3.58 28.07
CA GLU A 212 12.03 -3.95 29.05
C GLU A 212 11.07 -5.02 28.51
N MET A 213 10.53 -4.83 27.29
CA MET A 213 9.66 -5.82 26.64
C MET A 213 10.40 -7.15 26.42
N VAL A 214 11.62 -7.11 25.89
CA VAL A 214 12.39 -8.33 25.60
C VAL A 214 12.68 -9.12 26.88
N GLN A 215 12.97 -8.44 27.98
CA GLN A 215 13.19 -9.06 29.29
C GLN A 215 11.90 -9.62 29.89
N GLU A 216 10.82 -8.84 29.88
CA GLU A 216 9.53 -9.22 30.43
C GLU A 216 8.99 -10.51 29.80
N PHE A 217 9.13 -10.64 28.48
CA PHE A 217 8.64 -11.81 27.74
C PHE A 217 9.65 -12.95 27.65
N GLY A 218 10.88 -12.79 28.16
CA GLY A 218 11.91 -13.82 28.13
C GLY A 218 12.34 -14.23 26.71
N VAL A 219 12.37 -13.27 25.77
CA VAL A 219 12.62 -13.52 24.34
C VAL A 219 14.01 -13.09 23.87
N GLN A 220 14.97 -12.92 24.80
CA GLN A 220 16.34 -12.47 24.53
C GLN A 220 17.04 -13.34 23.47
N ASP A 221 16.86 -14.66 23.55
CA ASP A 221 17.51 -15.63 22.67
C ASP A 221 16.73 -15.88 21.37
N ASN A 222 15.53 -15.31 21.22
CA ASN A 222 14.72 -15.47 20.02
C ASN A 222 15.42 -14.80 18.82
N SER A 223 15.77 -15.59 17.80
CA SER A 223 16.53 -15.12 16.64
C SER A 223 15.77 -14.03 15.86
N TRP A 224 14.47 -14.18 15.70
CA TRP A 224 13.64 -13.21 14.99
C TRP A 224 13.54 -11.88 15.75
N VAL A 225 13.41 -11.92 17.09
CA VAL A 225 13.42 -10.69 17.92
C VAL A 225 14.75 -9.95 17.80
N ARG A 226 15.88 -10.68 17.85
CA ARG A 226 17.22 -10.09 17.62
C ARG A 226 17.33 -9.47 16.22
N GLU A 227 16.82 -10.14 15.20
CA GLU A 227 16.80 -9.61 13.84
C GLU A 227 15.94 -8.35 13.71
N MET A 228 14.79 -8.27 14.40
CA MET A 228 13.96 -7.07 14.43
C MET A 228 14.69 -5.88 15.06
N TRP A 229 15.51 -6.10 16.09
CA TRP A 229 16.37 -5.06 16.65
C TRP A 229 17.39 -4.54 15.64
N GLU A 230 18.09 -5.44 14.94
CA GLU A 230 19.06 -5.04 13.90
C GLU A 230 18.38 -4.26 12.77
N LYS A 231 17.15 -4.65 12.41
CA LYS A 231 16.35 -4.00 11.38
C LYS A 231 15.50 -2.82 11.87
N ARG A 232 15.66 -2.34 13.11
CA ARG A 232 14.79 -1.28 13.70
C ARG A 232 14.64 -0.03 12.83
N LYS A 233 15.70 0.34 12.10
CA LYS A 233 15.68 1.46 11.14
C LYS A 233 14.79 1.23 9.92
N MET A 234 14.24 0.05 9.72
CA MET A 234 13.36 -0.27 8.60
C MET A 234 11.89 -0.39 9.02
N TRP A 235 11.55 -0.32 10.32
CA TRP A 235 10.16 -0.57 10.73
C TRP A 235 9.70 0.21 11.95
N ALA A 236 10.59 0.55 12.89
CA ALA A 236 10.23 1.22 14.13
C ALA A 236 10.06 2.72 13.89
N THR A 237 8.95 3.27 14.39
CA THR A 237 8.59 4.69 14.17
C THR A 237 9.67 5.66 14.65
N ALA A 238 10.25 5.38 15.82
CA ALA A 238 11.31 6.19 16.41
C ALA A 238 12.50 6.42 15.45
N HIS A 239 12.76 5.46 14.55
CA HIS A 239 13.88 5.50 13.61
C HIS A 239 13.49 5.92 12.18
N ILE A 240 12.24 5.74 11.77
CA ILE A 240 11.79 6.01 10.39
C ILE A 240 11.02 7.33 10.24
N ARG A 241 10.68 8.01 11.35
CA ARG A 241 10.05 9.34 11.28
C ARG A 241 10.94 10.34 10.54
N GLY A 242 10.31 11.20 9.74
CA GLY A 242 10.97 12.13 8.83
C GLY A 242 11.07 11.63 7.39
N PHE A 243 10.85 10.33 7.14
CA PHE A 243 10.71 9.78 5.79
C PHE A 243 9.24 9.68 5.40
N PHE A 244 8.93 10.06 4.16
CA PHE A 244 7.55 10.12 3.68
C PHE A 244 6.99 8.72 3.38
N PHE A 245 5.86 8.35 3.99
CA PHE A 245 5.18 7.07 3.75
C PHE A 245 3.67 7.20 3.48
N ALA A 246 3.17 8.40 3.19
CA ALA A 246 1.79 8.63 2.75
C ALA A 246 0.69 8.00 3.63
N GLU A 247 0.83 8.06 4.97
CA GLU A 247 -0.10 7.40 5.92
C GLU A 247 -0.20 5.87 5.79
N ASN A 248 0.72 5.23 5.06
CA ASN A 248 0.82 3.77 4.97
C ASN A 248 1.50 3.19 6.22
N ARG A 249 0.96 3.52 7.39
CA ARG A 249 1.36 2.91 8.66
C ARG A 249 0.45 1.72 8.98
N THR A 250 -0.82 1.76 8.56
CA THR A 250 -1.82 0.80 9.03
C THR A 250 -1.66 -0.60 8.43
N THR A 251 -1.81 -1.62 9.27
CA THR A 251 -1.80 -3.02 8.83
C THR A 251 -3.04 -3.41 8.03
N SER A 252 -4.06 -2.54 8.00
CA SER A 252 -5.32 -2.73 7.28
C SER A 252 -5.18 -2.65 5.76
N ARG A 253 -4.15 -2.00 5.22
CA ARG A 253 -4.01 -1.80 3.76
C ARG A 253 -3.69 -3.09 3.01
N CYS A 254 -2.63 -3.79 3.41
CA CYS A 254 -2.26 -5.07 2.79
C CYS A 254 -3.36 -6.12 3.00
N LYS A 255 -4.00 -6.13 4.18
CA LYS A 255 -5.18 -6.98 4.46
C LYS A 255 -6.36 -6.64 3.54
N GLY A 256 -6.71 -5.35 3.45
CA GLY A 256 -7.86 -4.86 2.71
C GLY A 256 -7.73 -5.11 1.21
N LEU A 257 -6.56 -4.81 0.63
CA LEU A 257 -6.32 -5.06 -0.79
C LEU A 257 -6.51 -6.54 -1.14
N ARG A 258 -5.90 -7.44 -0.35
CA ARG A 258 -6.07 -8.88 -0.53
C ARG A 258 -7.53 -9.31 -0.35
N SER A 259 -8.21 -8.81 0.69
CA SER A 259 -9.61 -9.14 0.98
C SER A 259 -10.57 -8.72 -0.14
N VAL A 260 -10.32 -7.58 -0.80
CA VAL A 260 -11.10 -7.17 -1.96
C VAL A 260 -10.77 -8.03 -3.17
N LEU A 261 -9.48 -8.27 -3.47
CA LEU A 261 -9.07 -9.04 -4.64
C LEU A 261 -9.69 -10.45 -4.66
N VAL A 262 -9.67 -11.17 -3.53
CA VAL A 262 -10.21 -12.54 -3.46
C VAL A 262 -11.72 -12.64 -3.66
N LYS A 263 -12.45 -11.52 -3.70
CA LYS A 263 -13.88 -11.49 -4.07
C LYS A 263 -14.10 -11.57 -5.58
N PHE A 264 -13.06 -11.30 -6.37
CA PHE A 264 -13.12 -11.28 -7.84
C PHE A 264 -12.44 -12.49 -8.47
N VAL A 265 -11.36 -12.99 -7.86
CA VAL A 265 -10.52 -14.05 -8.42
C VAL A 265 -10.52 -15.29 -7.52
N ASP A 266 -10.62 -16.46 -8.14
CA ASP A 266 -10.55 -17.78 -7.51
C ASP A 266 -9.34 -18.58 -8.01
N SER A 267 -8.91 -19.50 -7.18
CA SER A 267 -7.86 -20.49 -7.39
C SER A 267 -8.04 -21.37 -8.63
N HIS A 268 -9.29 -21.56 -9.07
CA HIS A 268 -9.63 -22.37 -10.25
C HIS A 268 -9.53 -21.58 -11.56
N ASN A 269 -9.45 -20.25 -11.51
CA ASN A 269 -9.38 -19.44 -12.73
C ASN A 269 -8.13 -19.79 -13.54
N ASP A 270 -8.33 -19.84 -14.86
CA ASP A 270 -7.22 -19.78 -15.78
C ASP A 270 -6.67 -18.34 -15.88
N LEU A 271 -5.55 -18.16 -16.55
CA LEU A 271 -4.83 -16.89 -16.59
C LEU A 271 -5.65 -15.81 -17.30
N THR A 272 -6.37 -16.20 -18.35
CA THR A 272 -7.22 -15.28 -19.11
C THR A 272 -8.42 -14.83 -18.28
N GLU A 273 -9.13 -15.76 -17.64
CA GLU A 273 -10.22 -15.46 -16.71
C GLU A 273 -9.74 -14.58 -15.57
N PHE A 274 -8.59 -14.91 -14.97
CA PHE A 274 -7.99 -14.11 -13.91
C PHE A 274 -7.79 -12.66 -14.36
N LEU A 275 -7.19 -12.43 -15.54
CA LEU A 275 -6.96 -11.08 -16.05
C LEU A 275 -8.28 -10.33 -16.26
N GLN A 276 -9.31 -10.99 -16.79
CA GLN A 276 -10.63 -10.36 -16.98
C GLN A 276 -11.28 -9.95 -15.65
N TYR A 277 -11.25 -10.81 -14.64
CA TYR A 277 -11.77 -10.48 -13.31
C TYR A 277 -10.91 -9.44 -12.59
N TYR A 278 -9.60 -9.49 -12.79
CA TYR A 278 -8.65 -8.51 -12.28
C TYR A 278 -8.93 -7.11 -12.84
N MET A 279 -9.23 -6.97 -14.15
CA MET A 279 -9.62 -5.67 -14.71
C MET A 279 -10.91 -5.14 -14.08
N LYS A 280 -11.91 -6.00 -13.83
CA LYS A 280 -13.13 -5.62 -13.10
C LYS A 280 -12.83 -5.17 -11.66
N PHE A 281 -11.87 -5.82 -11.00
CA PHE A 281 -11.39 -5.42 -9.68
C PHE A 281 -10.77 -4.01 -9.73
N LEU A 282 -9.96 -3.68 -10.74
CA LEU A 282 -9.42 -2.33 -10.90
C LEU A 282 -10.54 -1.29 -11.14
N ASP A 283 -11.53 -1.63 -11.98
CA ASP A 283 -12.68 -0.75 -12.22
C ASP A 283 -13.48 -0.50 -10.94
N TYR A 284 -13.67 -1.51 -10.09
CA TYR A 284 -14.29 -1.35 -8.79
C TYR A 284 -13.53 -0.36 -7.89
N MET A 285 -12.20 -0.50 -7.82
CA MET A 285 -11.35 0.41 -7.01
C MET A 285 -11.43 1.85 -7.51
N ARG A 286 -11.43 2.05 -8.83
CA ARG A 286 -11.58 3.38 -9.46
C ARG A 286 -12.97 3.96 -9.26
N HIS A 287 -14.00 3.12 -9.29
CA HIS A 287 -15.35 3.55 -8.97
C HIS A 287 -15.44 4.09 -7.53
N LYS A 288 -14.76 3.44 -6.57
CA LYS A 288 -14.66 3.93 -5.19
C LYS A 288 -13.92 5.27 -5.05
N GLU A 289 -12.91 5.50 -5.87
CA GLU A 289 -12.26 6.81 -5.96
C GLU A 289 -13.22 7.88 -6.50
N LEU A 290 -13.95 7.58 -7.58
CA LEU A 290 -14.93 8.50 -8.17
C LEU A 290 -16.06 8.85 -7.18
N GLU A 291 -16.55 7.87 -6.41
CA GLU A 291 -17.51 8.11 -5.32
C GLU A 291 -16.93 9.08 -4.27
N ALA A 292 -15.65 8.91 -3.90
CA ALA A 292 -14.97 9.76 -2.93
C ALA A 292 -14.68 11.17 -3.46
N ASP A 293 -14.33 11.30 -4.74
CA ASP A 293 -14.24 12.58 -5.45
C ASP A 293 -15.58 13.31 -5.38
N PHE A 294 -16.66 12.64 -5.79
CA PHE A 294 -18.01 13.22 -5.76
C PHE A 294 -18.39 13.70 -4.36
N LYS A 295 -18.14 12.89 -3.32
CA LYS A 295 -18.40 13.26 -1.91
C LYS A 295 -17.54 14.44 -1.44
N SER A 296 -16.31 14.57 -1.93
CA SER A 296 -15.39 15.65 -1.55
C SER A 296 -15.74 16.99 -2.18
N TRP A 297 -16.30 16.97 -3.38
CA TRP A 297 -16.72 18.17 -4.11
C TRP A 297 -18.11 18.67 -3.69
N ASN A 298 -19.03 17.75 -3.40
CA ASN A 298 -20.43 18.09 -3.17
C ASN A 298 -20.84 18.06 -1.69
N GLY A 299 -20.03 17.44 -0.83
CA GLY A 299 -20.28 17.41 0.61
C GLY A 299 -19.58 18.55 1.34
N GLU A 300 -20.34 19.47 1.95
CA GLU A 300 -19.78 20.38 2.94
C GLU A 300 -19.74 19.68 4.31
N PRO A 301 -18.56 19.44 4.89
CA PRO A 301 -18.48 18.83 6.22
C PRO A 301 -18.90 19.82 7.30
N VAL A 302 -19.63 19.32 8.29
CA VAL A 302 -19.96 20.08 9.49
C VAL A 302 -18.68 20.28 10.30
N CYS A 303 -18.30 21.55 10.49
CA CYS A 303 -17.16 21.92 11.33
C CYS A 303 -17.56 21.84 12.80
N ILE A 304 -16.90 20.98 13.57
CA ILE A 304 -17.24 20.69 14.97
C ILE A 304 -16.15 21.12 15.95
N THR A 305 -14.96 21.48 15.46
CA THR A 305 -13.85 21.86 16.33
C THR A 305 -13.98 23.31 16.83
N PRO A 306 -13.31 23.66 17.95
CA PRO A 306 -13.21 25.05 18.39
C PRO A 306 -12.55 25.98 17.36
N LEU A 307 -11.69 25.45 16.49
CA LEU A 307 -10.93 26.22 15.48
C LEU A 307 -11.72 26.38 14.16
N LYS A 308 -12.98 26.83 14.24
CA LYS A 308 -13.95 26.82 13.12
C LYS A 308 -13.43 27.42 11.81
N LYS A 309 -12.72 28.55 11.84
CA LYS A 309 -12.20 29.20 10.62
C LYS A 309 -11.11 28.35 9.97
N LEU A 310 -10.19 27.83 10.77
CA LEU A 310 -9.11 26.98 10.31
C LEU A 310 -9.62 25.64 9.79
N GLU A 311 -10.55 25.00 10.53
CA GLU A 311 -11.23 23.77 10.10
C GLU A 311 -11.97 23.96 8.76
N LYS A 312 -12.67 25.09 8.59
CA LYS A 312 -13.32 25.44 7.33
C LYS A 312 -12.33 25.70 6.20
N SER A 313 -11.13 26.22 6.50
CA SER A 313 -10.07 26.34 5.50
C SER A 313 -9.54 24.96 5.09
N ALA A 314 -9.28 24.09 6.06
CA ALA A 314 -8.82 22.71 5.82
C ALA A 314 -9.81 21.89 4.99
N SER A 315 -11.11 21.99 5.26
CA SER A 315 -12.16 21.25 4.52
C SER A 315 -12.34 21.70 3.07
N LYS A 316 -11.88 22.90 2.72
CA LYS A 316 -11.88 23.41 1.35
C LYS A 316 -10.69 22.90 0.54
N VAL A 317 -9.54 22.70 1.18
CA VAL A 317 -8.30 22.34 0.48
C VAL A 317 -8.08 20.83 0.42
N PHE A 318 -8.30 20.11 1.52
CA PHE A 318 -8.14 18.66 1.57
C PHE A 318 -9.33 17.93 0.97
N THR A 319 -9.10 16.73 0.43
CA THR A 319 -10.20 15.78 0.18
C THR A 319 -10.94 15.47 1.46
N ARG A 320 -12.19 14.98 1.35
CA ARG A 320 -13.04 14.70 2.52
C ARG A 320 -12.38 13.72 3.47
N GLU A 321 -11.78 12.64 2.94
CA GLU A 321 -11.13 11.63 3.76
C GLU A 321 -9.90 12.19 4.50
N ILE A 322 -9.05 12.97 3.82
CA ILE A 322 -7.89 13.59 4.47
C ILE A 322 -8.33 14.64 5.51
N TYR A 323 -9.37 15.40 5.22
CA TYR A 323 -9.97 16.31 6.21
C TYR A 323 -10.45 15.54 7.44
N LEU A 324 -11.10 14.38 7.28
CA LEU A 324 -11.56 13.57 8.40
C LEU A 324 -10.41 13.00 9.22
N LEU A 325 -9.26 12.68 8.61
CA LEU A 325 -8.04 12.31 9.32
C LEU A 325 -7.42 13.49 10.08
N PHE A 326 -7.47 14.70 9.49
CA PHE A 326 -6.91 15.89 10.12
C PHE A 326 -7.79 16.49 11.22
N ARG A 327 -9.11 16.24 11.19
CA ARG A 327 -10.06 16.81 12.17
C ARG A 327 -9.78 16.41 13.63
N PRO A 328 -9.49 15.13 13.96
CA PRO A 328 -9.00 14.77 15.30
C PRO A 328 -7.72 15.53 15.69
N VAL A 329 -6.81 15.75 14.74
CA VAL A 329 -5.57 16.52 15.00
C VAL A 329 -5.88 17.99 15.30
N LEU A 330 -6.86 18.59 14.63
CA LEU A 330 -7.36 19.92 14.96
C LEU A 330 -7.93 20.00 16.39
N MET A 331 -8.65 18.96 16.82
CA MET A 331 -9.16 18.86 18.18
C MET A 331 -8.01 18.72 19.19
N GLU A 332 -7.06 17.83 18.94
CA GLU A 332 -5.91 17.62 19.81
C GLU A 332 -5.03 18.87 19.93
N GLY A 333 -4.85 19.62 18.84
CA GLY A 333 -4.13 20.90 18.85
C GLY A 333 -4.76 21.97 19.75
N CYS A 334 -6.04 21.84 20.10
CA CYS A 334 -6.66 22.70 21.13
C CYS A 334 -6.04 22.47 22.51
N SER A 335 -5.53 21.27 22.79
CA SER A 335 -4.88 20.89 24.05
C SER A 335 -3.38 21.18 24.09
N VAL A 336 -2.82 21.75 23.02
CA VAL A 336 -1.41 22.13 22.93
C VAL A 336 -1.23 23.61 23.30
N SER A 337 -0.27 23.91 24.17
CA SER A 337 0.05 25.27 24.60
C SER A 337 1.49 25.62 24.25
N VAL A 338 1.71 26.86 23.80
CA VAL A 338 3.05 27.44 23.63
C VAL A 338 3.54 27.90 25.00
N VAL A 339 4.72 27.42 25.41
CA VAL A 339 5.31 27.71 26.73
C VAL A 339 6.57 28.57 26.65
N ASP A 340 7.24 28.57 25.50
CA ASP A 340 8.40 29.43 25.22
C ASP A 340 8.43 29.82 23.73
N CYS A 341 9.05 30.95 23.43
CA CYS A 341 9.23 31.47 22.07
C CYS A 341 10.61 32.12 21.92
N GLN A 342 11.36 31.67 20.92
CA GLN A 342 12.65 32.23 20.53
C GLN A 342 12.56 32.80 19.14
N GLU A 343 12.64 34.12 19.03
CA GLU A 343 12.54 34.83 17.75
C GLU A 343 13.91 35.17 17.20
N THR A 344 14.09 34.91 15.91
CA THR A 344 15.23 35.37 15.13
C THR A 344 14.75 36.26 13.99
N THR A 345 15.68 36.90 13.26
CA THR A 345 15.32 37.74 12.11
C THR A 345 14.67 36.96 10.96
N MET A 346 14.87 35.65 10.88
CA MET A 346 14.40 34.82 9.75
C MET A 346 13.28 33.85 10.12
N PHE A 347 13.22 33.40 11.37
CA PHE A 347 12.25 32.41 11.84
C PHE A 347 12.03 32.49 13.35
N SER A 348 10.91 31.95 13.81
CA SER A 348 10.60 31.82 15.24
C SER A 348 10.54 30.35 15.62
N ILE A 349 11.09 29.99 16.77
CA ILE A 349 10.97 28.65 17.37
C ILE A 349 10.00 28.75 18.55
N TYR A 350 8.90 28.02 18.47
CA TYR A 350 7.93 27.86 19.55
C TYR A 350 8.18 26.53 20.26
N VAL A 351 8.29 26.56 21.59
CA VAL A 351 8.27 25.35 22.41
C VAL A 351 6.84 25.10 22.85
N VAL A 352 6.34 23.89 22.59
CA VAL A 352 4.96 23.50 22.92
C VAL A 352 4.92 22.31 23.85
N GLN A 353 3.89 22.30 24.71
CA GLN A 353 3.54 21.21 25.61
C GLN A 353 2.08 20.80 25.39
N LYS A 354 1.77 19.52 25.59
CA LYS A 354 0.42 18.98 25.47
C LYS A 354 -0.18 18.79 26.87
N TYR A 355 -1.43 19.21 27.05
CA TYR A 355 -2.17 19.01 28.30
C TYR A 355 -2.15 17.54 28.72
N LEU A 356 -1.85 17.28 29.99
CA LEU A 356 -1.67 15.94 30.60
C LEU A 356 -0.48 15.10 30.08
N VAL A 357 0.38 15.64 29.21
CA VAL A 357 1.63 14.96 28.82
C VAL A 357 2.80 15.63 29.53
N ILE A 358 3.15 15.08 30.69
CA ILE A 358 4.14 15.66 31.60
C ILE A 358 5.56 15.41 31.07
N GLY A 359 6.41 16.45 31.09
CA GLY A 359 7.84 16.33 30.82
C GLY A 359 8.23 16.14 29.36
N LYS A 360 7.28 16.22 28.41
CA LYS A 360 7.55 16.19 26.97
C LYS A 360 7.30 17.56 26.35
N GLU A 361 8.25 17.98 25.52
CA GLU A 361 8.22 19.25 24.79
C GLU A 361 8.53 19.01 23.32
N TRP A 362 7.88 19.78 22.45
CA TRP A 362 8.15 19.78 21.03
C TRP A 362 8.51 21.18 20.56
N ARG A 363 9.32 21.25 19.51
CA ARG A 363 9.72 22.52 18.89
C ARG A 363 9.04 22.66 17.55
N VAL A 364 8.42 23.80 17.32
CA VAL A 364 7.81 24.15 16.03
C VAL A 364 8.49 25.41 15.53
N SER A 365 9.20 25.30 14.39
CA SER A 365 9.79 26.46 13.73
C SER A 365 8.83 27.02 12.69
N PHE A 366 8.62 28.33 12.70
CA PHE A 366 7.82 29.06 11.72
C PHE A 366 8.71 30.01 10.92
N PHE A 367 8.64 29.92 9.59
CA PHE A 367 9.34 30.77 8.64
C PHE A 367 8.33 31.71 7.96
N PRO A 368 8.23 32.99 8.38
CA PRO A 368 7.19 33.90 7.88
C PRO A 368 7.25 34.17 6.37
N SER A 369 8.45 34.23 5.79
CA SER A 369 8.66 34.53 4.37
C SER A 369 8.08 33.47 3.43
N THR A 370 8.09 32.20 3.85
CA THR A 370 7.55 31.06 3.09
C THR A 370 6.23 30.54 3.66
N SER A 371 5.79 31.09 4.81
CA SER A 371 4.68 30.55 5.59
C SER A 371 4.86 29.06 5.91
N GLU A 372 6.09 28.63 6.18
CA GLU A 372 6.45 27.22 6.41
C GLU A 372 6.51 26.93 7.91
N LEU A 373 5.89 25.82 8.33
CA LEU A 373 5.96 25.31 9.71
C LEU A 373 6.59 23.93 9.70
N LYS A 374 7.61 23.73 10.55
CA LYS A 374 8.23 22.42 10.78
C LYS A 374 8.14 22.07 12.24
N CYS A 375 7.96 20.80 12.55
CA CYS A 375 7.85 20.33 13.93
C CYS A 375 8.88 19.23 14.20
N SER A 376 9.48 19.26 15.39
CA SER A 376 10.43 18.25 15.84
C SER A 376 9.85 16.83 15.91
N CYS A 377 8.51 16.66 15.92
CA CYS A 377 7.89 15.33 15.86
C CYS A 377 7.93 14.68 14.46
N LEU A 378 8.26 15.44 13.40
CA LEU A 378 8.40 14.96 12.03
C LEU A 378 7.16 14.29 11.40
N LYS A 379 5.98 14.44 12.01
CA LYS A 379 4.73 13.86 11.50
C LYS A 379 4.32 14.45 10.16
N MET A 380 4.51 15.76 9.94
CA MET A 380 4.20 16.39 8.64
C MET A 380 5.09 15.79 7.54
N GLU A 381 6.37 15.61 7.81
CA GLU A 381 7.35 15.03 6.89
C GLU A 381 7.10 13.54 6.63
N SER A 382 6.54 12.82 7.62
CA SER A 382 6.28 11.38 7.50
C SER A 382 4.95 11.06 6.82
N LEU A 383 3.91 11.86 7.10
CA LEU A 383 2.52 11.58 6.77
C LEU A 383 1.97 12.54 5.72
N GLY A 384 2.50 13.76 5.67
CA GLY A 384 1.99 14.85 4.84
C GLY A 384 0.77 15.55 5.40
N ILE A 385 0.43 15.28 6.66
CA ILE A 385 -0.67 15.91 7.39
C ILE A 385 -0.07 16.63 8.60
N PRO A 386 -0.46 17.89 8.88
CA PRO A 386 0.09 18.64 10.01
C PRO A 386 -0.22 17.95 11.34
N CYS A 387 0.71 18.00 12.28
CA CYS A 387 0.50 17.48 13.63
C CYS A 387 -0.24 18.47 14.54
N ASP A 388 -0.69 17.96 15.68
CA ASP A 388 -1.33 18.70 16.76
C ASP A 388 -0.43 19.80 17.32
N HIS A 389 0.89 19.60 17.33
CA HIS A 389 1.87 20.63 17.70
C HIS A 389 1.85 21.83 16.74
N ILE A 390 1.84 21.57 15.43
CA ILE A 390 1.73 22.62 14.40
C ILE A 390 0.41 23.36 14.56
N VAL A 391 -0.71 22.63 14.74
CA VAL A 391 -2.02 23.24 15.00
C VAL A 391 -1.99 24.12 16.27
N GLY A 392 -1.33 23.67 17.33
CA GLY A 392 -1.17 24.44 18.57
C GLY A 392 -0.50 25.79 18.34
N VAL A 393 0.54 25.84 17.50
CA VAL A 393 1.21 27.09 17.11
C VAL A 393 0.34 27.91 16.17
N MET A 394 -0.34 27.31 15.20
CA MET A 394 -1.27 28.03 14.33
C MET A 394 -2.39 28.71 15.14
N LYS A 395 -2.88 28.02 16.18
CA LYS A 395 -3.84 28.58 17.15
C LYS A 395 -3.23 29.76 17.92
N TYR A 396 -2.01 29.62 18.42
CA TYR A 396 -1.30 30.69 19.13
C TYR A 396 -1.09 31.93 18.25
N LEU A 397 -0.78 31.72 16.97
CA LEU A 397 -0.59 32.78 15.97
C LEU A 397 -1.91 33.29 15.35
N HIS A 398 -3.07 32.84 15.86
CA HIS A 398 -4.39 33.19 15.35
C HIS A 398 -4.57 32.97 13.84
N MET A 399 -3.90 31.96 13.27
CA MET A 399 -4.05 31.61 11.86
C MET A 399 -5.45 31.07 11.57
N THR A 400 -6.11 31.65 10.58
CA THR A 400 -7.46 31.25 10.17
C THR A 400 -7.52 30.45 8.89
N GLU A 401 -6.40 30.36 8.18
CA GLU A 401 -6.26 29.65 6.90
C GLU A 401 -5.13 28.64 6.96
N MET A 402 -5.27 27.55 6.21
CA MET A 402 -4.21 26.56 6.05
C MET A 402 -3.06 27.15 5.22
N PRO A 403 -1.83 27.20 5.76
CA PRO A 403 -0.64 27.52 4.98
C PRO A 403 -0.48 26.56 3.83
N LYS A 404 -0.14 27.07 2.64
CA LYS A 404 0.09 26.22 1.45
C LYS A 404 1.19 25.19 1.66
N SER A 405 2.21 25.53 2.46
CA SER A 405 3.30 24.65 2.87
C SER A 405 2.83 23.39 3.63
N LEU A 406 1.64 23.45 4.24
CA LEU A 406 1.04 22.37 5.02
C LEU A 406 -0.02 21.58 4.23
N VAL A 407 -0.23 21.91 2.95
CA VAL A 407 -1.20 21.24 2.07
C VAL A 407 -0.42 20.62 0.91
N LEU A 408 -0.08 19.34 1.05
CA LEU A 408 0.55 18.62 -0.06
C LEU A 408 -0.43 18.43 -1.21
N ASP A 409 0.04 18.65 -2.44
CA ASP A 409 -0.78 18.50 -3.65
C ASP A 409 -1.46 17.14 -3.71
N ARG A 410 -0.79 16.07 -3.27
CA ARG A 410 -1.33 14.70 -3.26
C ARG A 410 -2.56 14.52 -2.37
N TRP A 411 -2.79 15.39 -1.39
CA TRP A 411 -3.90 15.32 -0.46
C TRP A 411 -5.01 16.35 -0.76
N ALA A 412 -4.77 17.22 -1.74
CA ALA A 412 -5.70 18.28 -2.10
C ALA A 412 -6.85 17.77 -2.98
N LYS A 413 -7.98 18.50 -3.02
CA LYS A 413 -9.10 18.15 -3.93
C LYS A 413 -8.74 18.26 -5.42
N ASN A 414 -7.73 19.05 -5.76
CA ASN A 414 -7.39 19.40 -7.13
C ASN A 414 -6.25 18.58 -7.74
N THR A 415 -5.78 17.51 -7.07
CA THR A 415 -4.56 16.78 -7.45
C THR A 415 -4.58 16.32 -8.91
N LYS A 416 -5.66 15.66 -9.36
CA LYS A 416 -5.79 15.19 -10.74
C LYS A 416 -6.23 16.28 -11.73
N GLY A 417 -6.78 17.41 -11.25
CA GLY A 417 -7.27 18.51 -12.09
C GLY A 417 -6.18 19.26 -12.85
N SER A 418 -4.95 19.29 -12.30
CA SER A 418 -3.78 19.90 -12.95
C SER A 418 -3.26 19.09 -14.15
N LEU A 419 -3.52 17.77 -14.21
CA LEU A 419 -3.15 16.93 -15.36
C LEU A 419 -4.10 17.15 -16.56
N VAL A 420 -5.36 17.49 -16.30
CA VAL A 420 -6.35 17.85 -17.34
C VAL A 420 -5.98 19.17 -18.04
N THR A 421 -5.12 20.00 -17.42
CA THR A 421 -4.65 21.25 -18.03
C THR A 421 -3.43 21.07 -18.95
N LEU A 422 -2.71 19.94 -18.85
CA LEU A 422 -1.56 19.60 -19.70
C LEU A 422 -1.95 18.74 -20.92
N CYS A 423 -3.11 18.08 -20.88
CA CYS A 423 -3.77 17.56 -22.07
C CYS A 423 -4.84 18.57 -22.49
N GLY A 424 -4.48 19.53 -23.34
CA GLY A 424 -5.33 20.63 -23.77
C GLY A 424 -6.53 20.20 -24.62
N VAL A 425 -7.50 19.47 -24.06
CA VAL A 425 -8.84 19.25 -24.63
C VAL A 425 -9.84 18.99 -23.50
N CYS A 426 -10.12 19.96 -22.62
CA CYS A 426 -11.29 19.90 -21.71
C CYS A 426 -11.70 21.27 -21.12
N LYS A 427 -11.44 22.39 -21.82
CA LYS A 427 -12.02 23.70 -21.46
C LYS A 427 -13.15 24.17 -22.38
N ALA A 428 -13.53 23.37 -23.38
CA ALA A 428 -14.56 23.75 -24.35
C ALA A 428 -15.54 22.61 -24.64
N ALA A 429 -16.23 22.09 -23.62
CA ALA A 429 -17.50 21.38 -23.81
C ALA A 429 -18.23 21.22 -22.47
N GLY A 430 -19.05 22.22 -22.09
CA GLY A 430 -20.03 22.11 -21.01
C GLY A 430 -21.21 21.19 -21.35
N HIS A 431 -20.97 20.09 -22.07
CA HIS A 431 -21.99 19.18 -22.60
C HIS A 431 -21.44 17.74 -22.69
N CYS A 432 -21.16 17.10 -21.55
CA CYS A 432 -20.94 15.63 -21.55
C CYS A 432 -21.31 14.94 -20.22
N LEU A 433 -22.32 15.46 -19.50
CA LEU A 433 -22.87 14.84 -18.28
C LEU A 433 -24.26 14.17 -18.50
N ARG A 434 -24.65 13.85 -19.74
CA ARG A 434 -26.00 13.31 -20.04
C ARG A 434 -26.02 12.06 -20.92
N SER A 435 -25.13 11.11 -20.66
CA SER A 435 -25.23 9.78 -21.27
C SER A 435 -24.46 8.75 -20.46
N CYS A 436 -24.95 8.46 -19.26
CA CYS A 436 -24.65 7.22 -18.55
C CYS A 436 -25.97 6.45 -18.40
N PRO A 437 -26.11 5.19 -18.86
CA PRO A 437 -27.33 4.43 -18.69
C PRO A 437 -27.46 4.01 -17.22
N ALA A 438 -28.14 4.84 -16.44
CA ALA A 438 -28.63 4.48 -15.12
C ALA A 438 -29.89 3.66 -15.28
N GLN A 439 -29.78 2.33 -15.30
CA GLN A 439 -30.85 1.42 -14.90
C GLN A 439 -30.35 -0.02 -14.83
N MET A 440 -30.00 -0.46 -13.62
CA MET A 440 -30.22 -1.85 -13.21
C MET A 440 -30.33 -1.94 -11.67
N ASN A 441 -31.53 -2.32 -11.25
CA ASN A 441 -31.97 -2.79 -9.93
C ASN A 441 -31.44 -2.11 -8.66
N LYS A 442 -32.25 -1.16 -8.18
CA LYS A 442 -32.54 -1.05 -6.75
C LYS A 442 -33.32 -2.30 -6.35
N ASP A 443 -32.67 -3.23 -5.68
CA ASP A 443 -33.25 -4.13 -4.68
C ASP A 443 -32.08 -4.95 -4.10
N ASN A 444 -31.78 -4.67 -2.82
CA ASN A 444 -30.68 -5.15 -1.95
C ASN A 444 -29.65 -4.09 -1.59
N MET A 445 -30.12 -3.01 -0.95
CA MET A 445 -29.31 -2.19 -0.06
C MET A 445 -30.06 -2.09 1.26
N ALA A 446 -29.74 -2.99 2.17
CA ALA A 446 -30.04 -2.86 3.58
C ALA A 446 -28.90 -3.53 4.36
N LEU A 447 -28.33 -2.76 5.30
CA LEU A 447 -27.54 -3.17 6.47
C LEU A 447 -26.06 -3.54 6.19
N ASP A 448 -25.03 -3.02 6.86
CA ASP A 448 -24.94 -2.13 8.02
C ASP A 448 -23.60 -1.37 8.01
N ASN A 449 -23.63 -0.18 8.61
CA ASN A 449 -22.44 0.46 9.17
C ASN A 449 -22.19 -0.22 10.51
N ASP A 450 -20.97 -0.67 10.78
CA ASP A 450 -20.46 -0.80 12.15
C ASP A 450 -18.94 -0.57 12.08
N ASP A 451 -18.53 0.60 12.55
CA ASP A 451 -17.28 0.75 13.30
C ASP A 451 -17.58 0.19 14.69
N ASP A 452 -16.86 -0.84 15.13
CA ASP A 452 -16.31 -0.95 16.48
C ASP A 452 -15.43 -2.22 16.61
N ASP A 453 -14.58 -2.15 17.61
CA ASP A 453 -13.45 -3.00 17.96
C ASP A 453 -13.73 -4.50 18.19
N GLU A 454 -12.63 -5.26 18.19
CA GLU A 454 -12.43 -6.56 18.86
C GLU A 454 -13.35 -7.73 18.47
N ASP A 455 -12.82 -8.68 17.70
CA ASP A 455 -12.48 -10.01 18.26
C ASP A 455 -11.73 -10.89 17.25
N ASP A 456 -10.74 -11.60 17.78
CA ASP A 456 -10.10 -12.76 17.18
C ASP A 456 -11.16 -13.85 16.91
N ASP A 457 -11.19 -14.40 15.69
CA ASP A 457 -11.03 -15.84 15.54
C ASP A 457 -10.92 -16.28 14.07
N ASP A 458 -10.16 -17.36 13.91
CA ASP A 458 -10.12 -18.27 12.76
C ASP A 458 -9.29 -17.88 11.52
N TYR A 459 -7.97 -17.79 11.73
CA TYR A 459 -7.00 -18.22 10.70
C TYR A 459 -6.45 -19.61 11.04
N ARG A 460 -7.32 -20.62 10.98
CA ARG A 460 -6.87 -22.00 10.82
C ARG A 460 -6.75 -22.34 9.33
N PHE A 461 -5.56 -22.86 9.01
CA PHE A 461 -5.16 -23.61 7.80
C PHE A 461 -4.50 -22.85 6.63
N LEU A 462 -3.16 -22.91 6.67
CA LEU A 462 -2.20 -23.15 5.57
C LEU A 462 -2.07 -22.10 4.46
#